data_AF-A0A3C8C7B7-F1
#
_entry.id   AF-A0A3C8C7B7-F1
#
_cell.length_a   1.000
_cell.length_b   1.000
_cell.length_c   1.000
_cell.angle_alpha   90.00
_cell.angle_beta   90.00
_cell.angle_gamma   90.00
#
_symmetry.space_group_name_H-M   'P 1'
#
loop_
_entity.id
_entity.type
_entity.pdbx_description
1 polymer ?
#
loop_
_entity_poly.entity_id
_entity_poly.type
_entity_poly.pdbx_seq_one_letter_code
_entity_poly.pdbx_strand_id
1 'polypeptide(L)'
;MLHTIYKALSPEDVERIIAYCQNHTIQNGGLFEVYPGPDDSMKLVVVNSRPEDELLDKFRPLGAFYCNYLGPGIISLEEEDPHHEGMPSAKHHIKAIKQVIDNLQRDTPFGHA
;
A
#
# COMPACT_ATOMS: atom_id res chain seq x y z
N MET A 1 13.53 -10.76 -2.99
CA MET A 1 12.74 -9.51 -2.99
C MET A 1 13.41 -8.54 -2.05
N LEU A 2 13.79 -7.36 -2.56
CA LEU A 2 14.42 -6.32 -1.75
C LEU A 2 13.32 -5.39 -1.26
N HIS A 3 13.18 -5.23 0.06
CA HIS A 3 12.26 -4.26 0.63
C HIS A 3 13.01 -3.02 1.01
N THR A 4 12.52 -1.88 0.56
CA THR A 4 13.14 -0.59 0.85
C THR A 4 12.19 0.27 1.64
N ILE A 5 12.75 0.90 2.67
CA ILE A 5 12.03 1.84 3.53
C ILE A 5 11.62 3.01 2.67
N TYR A 6 10.31 3.18 2.49
CA TYR A 6 9.78 4.35 1.82
C TYR A 6 9.50 5.47 2.82
N LYS A 7 8.85 5.16 3.94
CA LYS A 7 8.61 6.12 5.03
C LYS A 7 8.72 5.45 6.39
N ALA A 8 9.19 6.23 7.36
CA ALA A 8 9.12 5.92 8.78
C ALA A 8 8.15 6.91 9.42
N LEU A 9 7.11 6.38 10.06
CA LEU A 9 6.03 7.10 10.70
C LEU A 9 5.89 6.63 12.16
N SER A 10 5.08 7.34 12.94
CA SER A 10 4.68 6.83 14.24
C SER A 10 3.86 5.54 14.06
N PRO A 11 3.98 4.54 14.96
CA PRO A 11 3.18 3.32 14.90
C PRO A 11 1.67 3.61 14.81
N GLU A 12 1.19 4.60 15.56
CA GLU A 12 -0.21 5.04 15.56
C GLU A 12 -0.68 5.49 14.17
N ASP A 13 0.18 6.15 13.40
CA ASP A 13 -0.16 6.63 12.06
C ASP A 13 -0.23 5.47 11.07
N VAL A 14 0.67 4.50 11.20
CA VAL A 14 0.61 3.27 10.40
C VAL A 14 -0.64 2.47 10.72
N GLU A 15 -1.03 2.36 11.99
CA GLU A 15 -2.28 1.71 12.38
C GLU A 15 -3.50 2.41 11.79
N ARG A 16 -3.53 3.75 11.76
CA ARG A 16 -4.60 4.52 11.11
C ARG A 16 -4.65 4.27 9.61
N ILE A 17 -3.49 4.22 8.94
CA ILE A 17 -3.40 3.89 7.51
C ILE A 17 -3.96 2.48 7.27
N ILE A 18 -3.56 1.50 8.08
CA ILE A 18 -4.07 0.12 8.00
C ILE A 18 -5.59 0.11 8.15
N ALA A 19 -6.12 0.77 9.19
CA ALA A 19 -7.55 0.83 9.46
C ALA A 19 -8.33 1.50 8.31
N TYR A 20 -7.80 2.58 7.74
CA TYR A 20 -8.38 3.23 6.58
C TYR A 20 -8.44 2.29 5.38
N CYS A 21 -7.35 1.59 5.08
CA CYS A 21 -7.28 0.63 3.98
C CYS A 21 -8.22 -0.57 4.20
N GLN A 22 -8.37 -1.05 5.44
CA GLN A 22 -9.33 -2.12 5.79
C GLN A 22 -10.79 -1.67 5.61
N ASN A 23 -11.09 -0.41 5.91
CA ASN A 23 -12.43 0.13 5.70
C ASN A 23 -12.73 0.37 4.21
N HIS A 24 -11.72 0.78 3.43
CA HIS A 24 -11.84 1.05 1.98
C HIS A 24 -11.34 -0.11 1.12
N THR A 25 -11.71 -1.34 1.50
CA THR A 25 -11.36 -2.52 0.70
C THR A 25 -12.18 -2.61 -0.59
N ILE A 26 -11.74 -3.40 -1.56
CA ILE A 26 -12.50 -3.68 -2.79
C ILE A 26 -13.93 -4.15 -2.48
N GLN A 27 -14.09 -4.99 -1.46
CA GLN A 27 -15.40 -5.48 -1.01
C GLN A 27 -16.33 -4.37 -0.51
N ASN A 28 -15.76 -3.29 0.02
CA ASN A 28 -16.49 -2.09 0.45
C ASN A 28 -16.54 -1.01 -0.66
N GLY A 29 -16.26 -1.37 -1.92
CA GLY A 29 -16.25 -0.44 -3.06
C GLY A 29 -15.02 0.46 -3.11
N GLY A 30 -13.98 0.19 -2.31
CA GLY A 30 -12.72 0.92 -2.29
C GLY A 30 -11.70 0.44 -3.32
N LEU A 31 -10.41 0.56 -2.97
CA LEU A 31 -9.27 0.26 -3.85
C LEU A 31 -8.27 -0.70 -3.22
N PHE A 32 -8.42 -1.00 -1.94
CA PHE A 32 -7.40 -1.68 -1.15
C PHE A 32 -7.75 -3.14 -0.91
N GLU A 33 -6.73 -3.95 -0.71
CA GLU A 33 -6.83 -5.26 -0.08
C GLU A 33 -5.80 -5.32 1.03
N VAL A 34 -6.21 -5.74 2.22
CA VAL A 34 -5.34 -5.76 3.40
C VAL A 34 -5.20 -7.20 3.86
N TYR A 35 -3.98 -7.69 3.85
CA TYR A 35 -3.62 -9.05 4.24
C TYR A 35 -2.77 -9.02 5.51
N PRO A 36 -3.10 -9.82 6.54
CA PRO A 36 -2.24 -9.98 7.70
C PRO A 36 -0.96 -10.73 7.33
N GLY A 37 0.17 -10.27 7.87
CA GLY A 37 1.44 -10.99 7.83
C GLY A 37 1.46 -12.15 8.83
N PRO A 38 2.53 -12.97 8.82
CA PRO A 38 2.65 -14.17 9.65
C PRO A 38 2.57 -13.90 11.16
N ASP A 39 3.03 -12.73 11.61
CA ASP A 39 3.06 -12.34 13.03
C ASP A 39 1.92 -11.38 13.43
N ASP A 40 0.94 -11.16 12.55
CA ASP A 40 -0.17 -10.18 12.62
C ASP A 40 0.24 -8.69 12.76
N SER A 41 1.45 -8.42 13.25
CA SER A 41 2.07 -7.10 13.41
C SER A 41 2.31 -6.39 12.09
N MET A 42 2.71 -7.17 11.07
CA MET A 42 2.87 -6.74 9.69
C MET A 42 1.52 -6.83 8.96
N LYS A 43 1.22 -5.82 8.15
CA LYS A 43 0.10 -5.87 7.19
C LYS A 43 0.61 -5.56 5.78
N LEU A 44 0.22 -6.39 4.82
CA LEU A 44 0.41 -6.15 3.41
C LEU A 44 -0.82 -5.43 2.87
N VAL A 45 -0.63 -4.28 2.24
CA VAL A 45 -1.69 -3.53 1.57
C VAL A 45 -1.45 -3.56 0.07
N VAL A 46 -2.36 -4.21 -0.66
CA VAL A 46 -2.40 -4.18 -2.12
C VAL A 46 -3.29 -3.04 -2.56
N VAL A 47 -2.78 -2.20 -3.44
CA VAL A 47 -3.49 -1.09 -4.08
C VAL A 47 -3.89 -1.54 -5.47
N ASN A 48 -5.18 -1.49 -5.77
CA ASN A 48 -5.72 -1.83 -7.07
C ASN A 48 -6.13 -0.58 -7.85
N SER A 49 -6.15 -0.65 -9.18
CA SER A 49 -6.77 0.38 -10.01
C SER A 49 -8.27 0.11 -10.13
N ARG A 50 -9.09 1.17 -10.06
CA ARG A 50 -10.49 1.09 -10.46
C ARG A 50 -10.56 1.08 -11.98
N PRO A 51 -11.09 0.04 -12.63
CA PRO A 51 -11.63 0.19 -13.97
C PRO A 51 -12.97 0.92 -13.81
N GLU A 52 -13.11 2.13 -14.37
CA GLU A 52 -14.37 2.88 -14.33
C GLU A 52 -15.57 2.14 -14.97
N ASP A 53 -15.37 0.97 -15.61
CA ASP A 53 -16.41 0.31 -16.40
C ASP A 53 -16.44 -1.23 -16.34
N GLU A 54 -15.55 -1.92 -15.60
CA GLU A 54 -15.48 -3.38 -15.66
C GLU A 54 -15.69 -4.08 -14.31
N LEU A 55 -16.37 -5.23 -14.40
CA LEU A 55 -16.69 -6.16 -13.30
C LEU A 55 -15.48 -6.36 -12.35
N LEU A 56 -15.76 -6.64 -11.07
CA LEU A 56 -14.78 -6.93 -10.01
C LEU A 56 -13.64 -7.89 -10.44
N ASP A 57 -13.89 -8.72 -11.45
CA ASP A 57 -12.94 -9.66 -12.08
C ASP A 57 -11.72 -9.00 -12.75
N LYS A 58 -11.74 -7.68 -13.02
CA LYS A 58 -10.68 -6.97 -13.76
C LYS A 58 -9.87 -5.95 -12.96
N PHE A 59 -10.02 -5.88 -11.64
CA PHE A 59 -9.12 -5.06 -10.82
C PHE A 59 -7.68 -5.54 -11.03
N ARG A 60 -6.85 -4.68 -11.62
CA ARG A 60 -5.42 -4.96 -11.77
C ARG A 60 -4.70 -4.36 -10.56
N PRO A 61 -3.88 -5.13 -9.84
CA PRO A 61 -3.08 -4.57 -8.77
C PRO A 61 -2.13 -3.53 -9.37
N LEU A 62 -2.27 -2.27 -8.92
CA LEU A 62 -1.28 -1.23 -9.17
C LEU A 62 0.00 -1.59 -8.44
N GLY A 63 -0.09 -2.18 -7.26
CA GLY A 63 1.02 -2.84 -6.58
C GLY A 63 0.78 -2.86 -5.08
N ALA A 64 1.84 -3.01 -4.29
CA ALA A 64 1.70 -3.23 -2.87
C ALA A 64 2.68 -2.42 -2.03
N PHE A 65 2.27 -2.17 -0.78
CA PHE A 65 3.14 -1.67 0.27
C PHE A 65 2.94 -2.45 1.55
N TYR A 66 3.97 -2.43 2.38
CA TYR A 66 4.05 -3.23 3.58
C TYR A 66 4.15 -2.32 4.79
N CYS A 67 3.20 -2.47 5.70
CA CYS A 67 3.20 -1.82 7.00
C CYS A 67 3.87 -2.72 8.02
N ASN A 68 4.75 -2.15 8.83
CA ASN A 68 5.47 -2.78 9.94
C ASN A 68 6.39 -3.96 9.56
N TYR A 69 6.72 -4.14 8.27
CA TYR A 69 7.53 -5.27 7.83
C TYR A 69 9.00 -5.18 8.25
N LEU A 70 9.63 -4.02 8.06
CA LEU A 70 11.03 -3.79 8.47
C LEU A 70 11.15 -3.26 9.91
N GLY A 71 10.03 -3.08 10.60
CA GLY A 71 9.96 -2.54 11.96
C GLY A 71 8.67 -1.75 12.20
N PRO A 72 8.27 -1.55 13.46
CA PRO A 72 7.05 -0.81 13.80
C PRO A 72 7.12 0.63 13.29
N GLY A 73 6.02 1.10 12.68
CA GLY A 73 5.96 2.44 12.08
C GLY A 73 6.59 2.55 10.69
N ILE A 74 7.14 1.46 10.14
CA ILE A 74 7.80 1.48 8.84
C ILE A 74 6.84 1.08 7.73
N ILE A 75 6.74 1.92 6.71
CA ILE A 75 6.15 1.57 5.42
C ILE A 75 7.28 1.25 4.45
N SER A 76 7.33 0.00 4.00
CA SER A 76 8.30 -0.47 3.02
C SER A 76 7.61 -0.85 1.72
N LEU A 77 8.32 -0.67 0.61
CA LEU A 77 7.90 -1.07 -0.72
C LEU A 77 8.81 -2.20 -1.19
N GLU A 78 8.27 -3.13 -1.97
CA GLU A 78 9.12 -4.02 -2.75
C GLU A 78 9.77 -3.21 -3.88
N GLU A 79 11.10 -3.22 -3.91
CA GLU A 79 11.84 -2.83 -5.10
C GLU A 79 11.85 -4.00 -6.08
N GLU A 80 11.52 -3.71 -7.34
CA GLU A 80 11.73 -4.66 -8.42
C GLU A 80 13.22 -4.96 -8.56
N ASP A 81 13.54 -6.25 -8.63
CA ASP A 81 14.86 -6.71 -8.97
C ASP A 81 15.24 -6.17 -10.37
N PRO A 82 16.35 -5.44 -10.54
CA PRO A 82 16.74 -4.88 -11.82
C PRO A 82 17.04 -5.94 -12.90
N HIS A 83 17.11 -7.22 -12.53
CA HIS A 83 17.23 -8.35 -13.45
C HIS A 83 15.90 -9.05 -13.75
N HIS A 84 14.79 -8.60 -13.15
CA HIS A 84 13.46 -9.06 -13.53
C HIS A 84 13.11 -8.41 -14.87
N GLU A 85 13.02 -9.20 -15.94
CA GLU A 85 12.44 -8.80 -17.23
C GLU A 85 10.91 -8.60 -17.14
N GLY A 86 10.45 -8.05 -16.02
CA GLY A 86 9.07 -7.65 -15.78
C GLY A 86 8.70 -6.49 -16.69
N MET A 87 7.47 -6.53 -17.22
CA MET A 87 6.97 -5.57 -18.19
C MET A 87 7.20 -4.11 -17.73
N PRO A 88 7.54 -3.17 -18.64
CA PRO A 88 7.82 -1.77 -18.33
C PRO A 88 6.68 -1.00 -17.62
N SER A 89 5.50 -1.62 -17.47
CA SER A 89 4.40 -1.17 -16.62
C SER A 89 4.83 -0.96 -15.16
N ALA A 90 5.69 -1.83 -14.63
CA ALA A 90 5.93 -1.90 -13.20
C ALA A 90 6.76 -0.71 -12.64
N LYS A 91 7.57 -0.03 -13.47
CA LYS A 91 8.23 1.25 -13.10
C LYS A 91 7.25 2.38 -12.81
N HIS A 92 6.08 2.40 -13.45
CA HIS A 92 5.06 3.42 -13.19
C HIS A 92 4.31 3.19 -11.87
N HIS A 93 4.33 1.94 -11.39
CA HIS A 93 3.52 1.50 -10.27
C HIS A 93 4.02 2.02 -8.93
N ILE A 94 5.34 2.00 -8.68
CA ILE A 94 5.93 2.49 -7.42
C ILE A 94 5.60 3.97 -7.19
N LYS A 95 5.65 4.81 -8.23
CA LYS A 95 5.31 6.25 -8.10
C LYS A 95 3.84 6.45 -7.71
N ALA A 96 2.93 5.67 -8.29
CA ALA A 96 1.51 5.72 -7.95
C ALA A 96 1.26 5.28 -6.50
N ILE A 97 1.90 4.19 -6.06
CA ILE A 97 1.79 3.71 -4.67
C ILE A 97 2.31 4.76 -3.68
N LYS A 98 3.46 5.38 -3.97
CA LYS A 98 4.01 6.47 -3.17
C LYS A 98 3.02 7.64 -3.03
N GLN A 99 2.41 8.06 -4.15
CA GLN A 99 1.36 9.09 -4.10
C GLN A 99 0.14 8.67 -3.28
N VAL A 100 -0.30 7.42 -3.39
CA VAL A 100 -1.41 6.90 -2.58
C VAL A 100 -1.05 6.97 -1.10
N ILE A 101 0.16 6.55 -0.71
CA ILE A 101 0.62 6.65 0.68
C ILE A 101 0.68 8.11 1.14
N ASP A 102 1.24 9.02 0.34
CA ASP A 102 1.26 10.45 0.64
C ASP A 102 -0.16 11.06 0.77
N ASN A 103 -1.14 10.56 0.01
CA ASN A 103 -2.53 11.01 0.11
C ASN A 103 -3.24 10.44 1.34
N LEU A 104 -3.03 9.15 1.66
CA LEU A 104 -3.55 8.53 2.88
C LEU A 104 -3.08 9.27 4.13
N GLN A 105 -1.87 9.79 4.05
CA GLN A 105 -1.30 10.70 5.02
C GLN A 105 -2.00 12.07 5.02
N ARG A 106 -2.19 12.74 3.89
CA ARG A 106 -2.81 14.07 3.89
C ARG A 106 -4.29 14.09 4.31
N ASP A 107 -5.05 13.06 3.98
CA ASP A 107 -6.48 12.97 4.29
C ASP A 107 -6.74 12.46 5.72
N THR A 108 -5.72 11.90 6.38
CA THR A 108 -5.75 11.77 7.83
C THR A 108 -5.32 13.10 8.44
N PRO A 109 -6.14 13.77 9.28
CA PRO A 109 -5.73 14.99 9.92
C PRO A 109 -4.58 14.68 10.86
N PHE A 110 -3.35 14.85 10.37
CA PHE A 110 -2.17 15.03 11.21
C PHE A 110 -2.35 16.35 11.93
N GLY A 111 -3.03 16.29 13.07
CA GLY A 111 -3.05 17.38 14.02
C GLY A 111 -1.63 17.62 14.51
N HIS A 112 -0.91 18.54 13.85
CA HIS A 112 0.00 19.41 14.56
C HIS A 112 -0.87 20.31 15.43
N ALA A 113 -0.94 20.00 16.72
CA ALA A 113 -1.28 20.92 17.78
C ALA A 113 -0.04 21.10 18.66
#